data_AF-A0A7X6XQJ4-F1
#
_entry.id   AF-A0A7X6XQJ4-F1
#
_cell.length_a   1.000
_cell.length_b   1.000
_cell.length_c   1.000
_cell.angle_alpha   90.00
_cell.angle_beta   90.00
_cell.angle_gamma   90.00
#
_symmetry.space_group_name_H-M   'P 1'
#
loop_
_entity.id
_entity.type
_entity.pdbx_description
1 polymer ?
#
loop_
_entity_poly.entity_id
_entity_poly.type
_entity_poly.pdbx_seq_one_letter_code
_entity_poly.pdbx_strand_id
1 'polypeptide(L)'
;MLRFLTIYTLALTAAYAAIPYKTPWCVLSPLQGMILLAGAGATALVRWAPGRLLRALVVLALSAGTAHLGWQAYQLSTLYATDGRNPYVYAQTVPDVLDLAERIQGLADASPAGEAMLVQLLAADEYYWPIPWYLRRLPNVGYWTEVPEVLAAPVIIASDRYEPVLARRLGTRYQMTGYYGLRPEVFFQVWVRKDLWAAFLKTRGG
;
A
#
# COMPACT_ATOMS: atom_id res chain seq x y z
N MET A 1 -39.34 -4.61 -13.94
CA MET A 1 -37.97 -4.05 -13.85
C MET A 1 -37.51 -3.86 -12.40
N LEU A 2 -38.06 -2.91 -11.62
CA LEU A 2 -37.56 -2.61 -10.26
C LEU A 2 -37.59 -3.82 -9.30
N ARG A 3 -38.68 -4.61 -9.30
CA ARG A 3 -38.77 -5.84 -8.49
C ARG A 3 -37.64 -6.83 -8.79
N PHE A 4 -37.30 -7.00 -10.06
CA PHE A 4 -36.19 -7.85 -10.47
C PHE A 4 -34.87 -7.30 -9.95
N LEU A 5 -34.59 -6.00 -10.12
CA LEU A 5 -33.38 -5.36 -9.60
C LEU A 5 -33.25 -5.49 -8.08
N THR A 6 -34.35 -5.35 -7.34
CA THR A 6 -34.37 -5.54 -5.88
C THR A 6 -34.03 -6.98 -5.51
N ILE A 7 -34.69 -7.97 -6.13
CA ILE A 7 -34.42 -9.39 -5.87
C ILE A 7 -32.97 -9.74 -6.23
N TYR A 8 -32.50 -9.31 -7.41
CA TYR A 8 -31.12 -9.47 -7.86
C TYR A 8 -30.11 -8.91 -6.84
N THR A 9 -30.32 -7.66 -6.40
CA THR A 9 -29.44 -6.99 -5.44
C THR A 9 -29.40 -7.72 -4.11
N LEU A 10 -30.56 -8.09 -3.56
CA LEU A 10 -30.66 -8.79 -2.28
C LEU A 10 -30.07 -10.20 -2.35
N ALA A 11 -30.39 -10.96 -3.40
CA ALA A 11 -29.88 -12.31 -3.59
C ALA A 11 -28.35 -12.32 -3.72
N LEU A 12 -27.78 -11.42 -4.52
CA LEU A 12 -26.32 -11.31 -4.64
C LEU A 12 -25.67 -10.85 -3.34
N THR A 13 -26.27 -9.87 -2.65
CA THR A 13 -25.74 -9.41 -1.35
C THR A 13 -25.71 -10.56 -0.35
N ALA A 14 -26.78 -11.35 -0.25
CA ALA A 14 -26.84 -12.51 0.63
C ALA A 14 -25.83 -13.60 0.22
N ALA A 15 -25.75 -13.93 -1.07
CA ALA A 15 -24.82 -14.93 -1.59
C ALA A 15 -23.35 -14.56 -1.30
N TYR A 16 -22.94 -13.34 -1.64
CA TYR A 16 -21.57 -12.86 -1.37
C TYR A 16 -21.31 -12.62 0.12
N ALA A 17 -22.33 -12.29 0.92
CA ALA A 17 -22.22 -12.19 2.38
C ALA A 17 -22.01 -13.56 3.05
N ALA A 18 -22.50 -14.66 2.47
CA ALA A 18 -22.34 -16.00 3.02
C ALA A 18 -20.94 -16.62 2.78
N ILE A 19 -20.18 -16.13 1.80
CA ILE A 19 -18.83 -16.66 1.48
C ILE A 19 -17.83 -16.25 2.59
N PRO A 20 -17.16 -17.18 3.30
CA PRO A 20 -16.21 -16.83 4.37
C PRO A 20 -14.99 -16.05 3.87
N TYR A 21 -14.48 -16.42 2.69
CA TYR A 21 -13.36 -15.75 2.05
C TYR A 21 -13.82 -14.47 1.34
N LYS A 22 -13.57 -13.32 1.97
CA LYS A 22 -13.94 -11.99 1.44
C LYS A 22 -12.80 -11.42 0.63
N THR A 23 -13.11 -11.05 -0.61
CA THR A 23 -12.22 -10.24 -1.45
C THR A 23 -12.96 -8.97 -1.88
N PRO A 24 -12.25 -7.87 -2.17
CA PRO A 24 -12.90 -6.61 -2.51
C PRO A 24 -13.89 -6.71 -3.66
N TRP A 25 -13.61 -7.56 -4.66
CA TRP A 25 -14.50 -7.73 -5.82
C TRP A 25 -15.83 -8.43 -5.51
N CYS A 26 -15.99 -9.06 -4.33
CA CYS A 26 -17.27 -9.62 -3.91
C CYS A 26 -18.40 -8.57 -3.80
N VAL A 27 -18.06 -7.28 -3.62
CA VAL A 27 -19.07 -6.22 -3.49
C VAL A 27 -19.52 -5.64 -4.84
N LEU A 28 -18.78 -5.86 -5.93
CA LEU A 28 -19.01 -5.17 -7.21
C LEU A 28 -20.38 -5.50 -7.81
N SER A 29 -20.74 -6.78 -7.85
CA SER A 29 -22.00 -7.26 -8.42
C SER A 29 -23.26 -6.75 -7.67
N PRO A 30 -23.36 -6.85 -6.33
CA PRO A 30 -24.48 -6.26 -5.61
C PRO A 30 -24.48 -4.72 -5.67
N LEU A 31 -23.30 -4.08 -5.68
CA LEU A 31 -23.20 -2.61 -5.76
C LEU A 31 -23.82 -2.05 -7.04
N GLN A 32 -23.64 -2.73 -8.19
CA GLN A 32 -24.28 -2.33 -9.45
C GLN A 32 -25.80 -2.24 -9.32
N GLY A 33 -26.42 -3.24 -8.67
CA GLY A 33 -27.85 -3.26 -8.42
C GLY A 33 -28.30 -2.13 -7.48
N MET A 34 -27.52 -1.88 -6.42
CA MET A 34 -27.76 -0.78 -5.48
C MET A 34 -27.70 0.59 -6.17
N ILE A 35 -26.76 0.83 -7.08
CA ILE A 35 -26.64 2.09 -7.83
C ILE A 35 -27.90 2.36 -8.67
N LEU A 36 -28.40 1.35 -9.38
CA LEU A 36 -29.62 1.49 -10.19
C LEU A 36 -30.86 1.75 -9.31
N LEU A 37 -30.97 1.04 -8.19
CA LEU A 37 -32.04 1.24 -7.22
C LEU A 37 -31.96 2.62 -6.54
N ALA A 38 -30.76 3.12 -6.26
CA ALA A 38 -30.54 4.46 -5.71
C ALA A 38 -31.04 5.55 -6.66
N GLY A 39 -30.80 5.42 -7.97
CA GLY A 39 -31.35 6.35 -8.98
C GLY A 39 -32.89 6.33 -9.03
N ALA A 40 -33.49 5.15 -8.94
CA ALA A 40 -34.95 5.01 -8.86
C ALA A 40 -35.52 5.63 -7.56
N GLY A 41 -34.85 5.38 -6.42
CA GLY A 41 -35.21 5.96 -5.13
C GLY A 41 -35.09 7.48 -5.10
N ALA A 42 -34.00 8.03 -5.64
CA ALA A 42 -33.80 9.48 -5.79
C ALA A 42 -34.95 10.12 -6.61
N THR A 43 -35.34 9.49 -7.72
CA THR A 43 -36.46 9.95 -8.54
C THR A 43 -37.79 9.92 -7.77
N ALA A 44 -38.03 8.85 -7.01
CA ALA A 44 -39.22 8.72 -6.18
C ALA A 44 -39.30 9.81 -5.10
N LEU A 45 -38.19 10.07 -4.39
CA LEU A 45 -38.10 11.12 -3.37
C LEU A 45 -38.43 12.50 -3.93
N VAL A 46 -37.86 12.85 -5.10
CA VAL A 46 -38.16 14.14 -5.76
C VAL A 46 -39.63 14.23 -6.18
N ARG A 47 -40.22 13.14 -6.67
CA ARG A 47 -41.63 13.11 -7.08
C ARG A 47 -42.58 13.23 -5.89
N TRP A 48 -42.26 12.60 -4.77
CA TRP A 48 -43.08 12.60 -3.56
C TRP A 48 -43.01 13.91 -2.78
N ALA A 49 -41.94 14.69 -2.94
CA ALA A 49 -41.82 16.00 -2.31
C ALA A 49 -42.92 16.98 -2.80
N PRO A 50 -43.82 17.47 -1.91
CA PRO A 50 -44.79 18.49 -2.25
C PRO A 50 -44.15 19.89 -2.42
N GLY A 51 -44.64 20.65 -3.41
CA GLY A 51 -44.20 22.02 -3.64
C GLY A 51 -42.79 22.15 -4.23
N ARG A 52 -42.49 23.33 -4.79
CA ARG A 52 -41.21 23.59 -5.48
C ARG A 52 -40.03 23.67 -4.50
N LEU A 53 -40.25 24.24 -3.32
CA LEU A 53 -39.20 24.43 -2.32
C LEU A 53 -38.68 23.09 -1.79
N LEU A 54 -39.56 22.19 -1.35
CA LEU A 54 -39.12 20.90 -0.81
C LEU A 54 -38.46 20.03 -1.88
N ARG A 55 -38.96 20.06 -3.13
CA ARG A 55 -38.27 19.41 -4.26
C ARG A 55 -36.86 19.94 -4.46
N ALA A 56 -36.68 21.26 -4.42
CA ALA A 56 -35.36 21.87 -4.53
C ALA A 56 -34.45 21.45 -3.37
N LEU A 57 -34.96 21.39 -2.13
CA LEU A 57 -34.20 20.91 -0.97
C LEU A 57 -33.80 19.43 -1.10
N VAL A 58 -34.69 18.56 -1.57
CA VAL A 58 -34.39 17.15 -1.81
C VAL A 58 -33.31 17.00 -2.89
N VAL A 59 -33.44 17.72 -4.01
CA VAL A 59 -32.42 17.72 -5.08
C VAL A 59 -31.08 18.25 -4.58
N LEU A 60 -31.09 19.31 -3.78
CA LEU A 60 -29.87 19.89 -3.20
C LEU A 60 -29.21 18.89 -2.25
N ALA A 61 -29.98 18.24 -1.37
CA ALA A 61 -29.47 17.23 -0.44
C ALA A 61 -28.88 16.02 -1.16
N LEU A 62 -29.56 15.50 -2.19
CA LEU A 62 -29.06 14.38 -3.00
C LEU A 62 -27.80 14.77 -3.78
N SER A 63 -27.76 15.97 -4.34
CA SER A 63 -26.58 16.50 -5.04
C SER A 63 -25.39 16.65 -4.08
N ALA A 64 -25.60 17.23 -2.89
CA ALA A 64 -24.58 17.38 -1.87
C ALA A 64 -24.05 16.02 -1.39
N GLY A 65 -24.94 15.04 -1.15
CA GLY A 65 -24.54 13.69 -0.78
C GLY A 65 -23.74 13.00 -1.88
N THR A 66 -24.13 13.16 -3.15
CA THR A 66 -23.40 12.61 -4.29
C THR A 66 -22.01 13.25 -4.43
N ALA A 67 -21.92 14.57 -4.29
CA ALA A 67 -20.64 15.27 -4.30
C ALA A 67 -19.72 14.82 -3.15
N HIS A 68 -20.28 14.64 -1.95
CA HIS A 68 -19.54 14.14 -0.79
C HIS A 68 -19.01 12.72 -1.02
N LEU A 69 -19.84 11.81 -1.53
CA LEU A 69 -19.42 10.45 -1.89
C LEU A 69 -18.35 10.45 -3.01
N GLY A 70 -18.49 11.34 -4.00
CA GLY A 70 -17.49 11.52 -5.05
C GLY A 70 -16.15 12.01 -4.51
N TRP A 71 -16.16 12.96 -3.57
CA TRP A 71 -14.97 13.41 -2.87
C TRP A 71 -14.33 12.27 -2.06
N GLN A 72 -15.11 11.50 -1.29
CA GLN A 72 -14.60 10.33 -0.57
C GLN A 72 -13.99 9.28 -1.53
N ALA A 73 -14.64 9.01 -2.66
CA ALA A 73 -14.13 8.09 -3.68
C ALA A 73 -12.78 8.58 -4.25
N TYR A 74 -12.65 9.88 -4.52
CA TYR A 74 -11.39 10.49 -4.95
C TYR A 74 -10.29 10.30 -3.91
N GLN A 75 -10.56 10.64 -2.64
CA GLN A 75 -9.57 10.50 -1.56
C GLN A 75 -9.11 9.05 -1.40
N LEU A 76 -10.06 8.09 -1.38
CA LEU A 76 -9.75 6.67 -1.21
C LEU A 76 -9.02 6.06 -2.40
N SER A 77 -9.26 6.56 -3.62
CA SER A 77 -8.64 6.02 -4.84
C SER A 77 -7.30 6.66 -5.17
N THR A 78 -6.96 7.80 -4.56
CA THR A 78 -5.75 8.57 -4.87
C THR A 78 -4.85 8.72 -3.65
N LEU A 79 -5.25 9.56 -2.69
CA LEU A 79 -4.44 9.89 -1.52
C LEU A 79 -4.26 8.70 -0.57
N TYR A 80 -5.28 7.86 -0.43
CA TYR A 80 -5.30 6.70 0.45
C TYR A 80 -5.38 5.37 -0.32
N ALA A 81 -4.89 5.35 -1.56
CA ALA A 81 -5.02 4.20 -2.47
C ALA A 81 -4.43 2.89 -1.92
N THR A 82 -3.45 2.99 -1.03
CA THR A 82 -2.77 1.84 -0.40
C THR A 82 -2.94 1.80 1.12
N ASP A 83 -3.90 2.55 1.67
CA ASP A 83 -4.10 2.63 3.11
C ASP A 83 -4.71 1.32 3.64
N GLY A 84 -3.98 0.63 4.53
CA GLY A 84 -4.39 -0.64 5.11
C GLY A 84 -5.65 -0.57 5.99
N ARG A 85 -6.09 0.63 6.37
CA ARG A 85 -7.38 0.83 7.08
C ARG A 85 -8.59 0.65 6.17
N ASN A 86 -8.41 0.68 4.84
CA ASN A 86 -9.48 0.44 3.90
C ASN A 86 -9.62 -1.07 3.62
N PRO A 87 -10.69 -1.74 4.11
CA PRO A 87 -10.87 -3.18 3.93
C PRO A 87 -11.12 -3.60 2.47
N TYR A 88 -11.36 -2.63 1.57
CA TYR A 88 -11.56 -2.88 0.14
C TYR A 88 -10.32 -2.59 -0.70
N VAL A 89 -9.23 -2.10 -0.11
CA VAL A 89 -7.97 -1.86 -0.83
C VAL A 89 -7.25 -3.18 -1.06
N TYR A 90 -6.93 -3.45 -2.32
CA TYR A 90 -6.02 -4.52 -2.72
C TYR A 90 -4.70 -3.90 -3.18
N ALA A 91 -3.84 -3.56 -2.23
CA ALA A 91 -2.53 -2.98 -2.50
C ALA A 91 -1.44 -4.06 -2.47
N GLN A 92 -0.85 -4.36 -3.63
CA GLN A 92 0.28 -5.27 -3.72
C GLN A 92 1.62 -4.62 -3.37
N THR A 93 1.74 -3.30 -3.51
CA THR A 93 2.94 -2.54 -3.16
C THR A 93 2.54 -1.22 -2.52
N VAL A 94 3.21 -0.83 -1.45
CA VAL A 94 2.99 0.46 -0.78
C VAL A 94 4.08 1.48 -1.17
N PRO A 95 3.81 2.80 -1.10
CA PRO A 95 4.75 3.84 -1.51
C PRO A 95 6.13 3.76 -0.84
N ASP A 96 6.20 3.22 0.37
CA ASP A 96 7.42 3.10 1.19
C ASP A 96 8.55 2.30 0.52
N VAL A 97 8.25 1.47 -0.48
CA VAL A 97 9.27 0.82 -1.32
C VAL A 97 10.07 1.84 -2.15
N LEU A 98 9.45 2.95 -2.55
CA LEU A 98 10.15 4.04 -3.23
C LEU A 98 11.09 4.75 -2.26
N ASP A 99 10.64 5.00 -1.03
CA ASP A 99 11.48 5.59 0.02
C ASP A 99 12.68 4.69 0.38
N LEU A 100 12.48 3.38 0.37
CA LEU A 100 13.56 2.40 0.47
C LEU A 100 14.55 2.56 -0.67
N ALA A 101 14.07 2.57 -1.91
CA ALA A 101 14.92 2.70 -3.09
C ALA A 101 15.74 4.00 -3.09
N GLU A 102 15.10 5.13 -2.76
CA GLU A 102 15.75 6.42 -2.62
C GLU A 102 16.78 6.42 -1.48
N ARG A 103 16.48 5.77 -0.35
CA ARG A 103 17.44 5.59 0.74
C ARG A 103 18.68 4.84 0.27
N ILE A 104 18.50 3.72 -0.43
CA ILE A 104 19.63 2.91 -0.90
C ILE A 104 20.43 3.66 -1.96
N GLN A 105 19.78 4.39 -2.86
CA GLN A 105 20.47 5.22 -3.85
C GLN A 105 21.30 6.32 -3.16
N GLY A 106 20.75 7.03 -2.20
CA GLY A 106 21.49 8.05 -1.46
C GLY A 106 22.69 7.47 -0.67
N LEU A 107 22.57 6.23 -0.17
CA LEU A 107 23.69 5.50 0.42
C LEU A 107 24.75 5.14 -0.61
N ALA A 108 24.34 4.74 -1.82
CA ALA A 108 25.26 4.47 -2.93
C ALA A 108 26.03 5.74 -3.33
N ASP A 109 25.35 6.89 -3.42
CA ASP A 109 25.96 8.18 -3.76
C ASP A 109 26.98 8.65 -2.71
N ALA A 110 26.78 8.30 -1.44
CA ALA A 110 27.72 8.58 -0.34
C ALA A 110 28.84 7.53 -0.20
N SER A 111 28.73 6.40 -0.91
CA SER A 111 29.70 5.31 -0.87
C SER A 111 30.85 5.60 -1.83
N PRO A 112 32.11 5.33 -1.44
CA PRO A 112 33.25 5.37 -2.37
C PRO A 112 33.08 4.43 -3.58
N ALA A 113 32.26 3.38 -3.43
CA ALA A 113 31.97 2.45 -4.51
C ALA A 113 30.88 2.94 -5.49
N GLY A 114 30.18 4.04 -5.18
CA GLY A 114 29.08 4.54 -6.00
C GLY A 114 28.01 3.46 -6.26
N GLU A 115 27.55 3.36 -7.50
CA GLU A 115 26.59 2.33 -7.92
C GLU A 115 27.13 0.89 -7.72
N ALA A 116 28.44 0.69 -7.72
CA ALA A 116 29.04 -0.63 -7.47
C ALA A 116 29.00 -1.05 -5.98
N MET A 117 28.37 -0.27 -5.10
CA MET A 117 28.15 -0.63 -3.70
C MET A 117 27.42 -1.98 -3.59
N LEU A 118 28.02 -2.91 -2.85
CA LEU A 118 27.38 -4.19 -2.55
C LEU A 118 26.17 -4.00 -1.64
N VAL A 119 25.05 -4.61 -2.01
CA VAL A 119 23.83 -4.68 -1.19
C VAL A 119 23.44 -6.13 -0.99
N GLN A 120 23.10 -6.52 0.25
CA GLN A 120 22.52 -7.83 0.53
C GLN A 120 21.04 -7.70 0.91
N LEU A 121 20.16 -8.33 0.13
CA LEU A 121 18.74 -8.44 0.43
C LEU A 121 18.42 -9.82 1.01
N LEU A 122 17.89 -9.86 2.24
CA LEU A 122 17.49 -11.07 2.94
C LEU A 122 15.97 -11.06 3.12
N ALA A 123 15.27 -11.77 2.25
CA ALA A 123 13.82 -11.89 2.31
C ALA A 123 13.37 -13.12 3.11
N ALA A 124 12.20 -13.03 3.72
CA ALA A 124 11.55 -14.15 4.40
C ALA A 124 11.15 -15.28 3.45
N ASP A 125 10.86 -14.93 2.20
CA ASP A 125 10.34 -15.77 1.12
C ASP A 125 10.80 -15.21 -0.24
N GLU A 126 10.39 -15.82 -1.35
CA GLU A 126 10.73 -15.38 -2.71
C GLU A 126 9.90 -14.16 -3.19
N TYR A 127 8.93 -13.69 -2.39
CA TYR A 127 8.01 -12.61 -2.75
C TYR A 127 8.53 -11.23 -2.30
N TYR A 128 9.79 -10.93 -2.64
CA TYR A 128 10.44 -9.64 -2.36
C TYR A 128 10.38 -8.64 -3.53
N TRP A 129 9.70 -9.00 -4.63
CA TRP A 129 9.34 -8.04 -5.67
C TRP A 129 8.40 -6.96 -5.10
N PRO A 130 8.53 -5.68 -5.53
CA PRO A 130 9.35 -5.18 -6.62
C PRO A 130 10.74 -4.63 -6.24
N ILE A 131 11.29 -4.94 -5.06
CA ILE A 131 12.59 -4.37 -4.63
C ILE A 131 13.71 -4.53 -5.68
N PRO A 132 13.89 -5.69 -6.35
CA PRO A 132 14.91 -5.85 -7.39
C PRO A 132 14.76 -4.86 -8.55
N TRP A 133 13.53 -4.54 -8.95
CA TRP A 133 13.27 -3.56 -10.00
C TRP A 133 13.79 -2.18 -9.62
N TYR A 134 13.56 -1.74 -8.39
CA TYR A 134 14.00 -0.43 -7.94
C TYR A 134 15.50 -0.35 -7.70
N LEU A 135 16.14 -1.46 -7.31
CA LEU A 135 17.59 -1.53 -7.11
C LEU A 135 18.38 -1.83 -8.40
N ARG A 136 17.74 -1.95 -9.58
CA ARG A 136 18.36 -2.35 -10.85
C ARG A 136 19.56 -1.51 -11.31
N ARG A 137 19.75 -0.30 -10.77
CA ARG A 137 20.91 0.55 -11.05
C ARG A 137 22.18 0.09 -10.33
N LEU A 138 22.03 -0.68 -9.26
CA LEU A 138 23.15 -1.22 -8.50
C LEU A 138 23.47 -2.61 -9.09
N PRO A 139 24.60 -2.79 -9.81
CA PRO A 139 24.95 -4.08 -10.39
C PRO A 139 25.28 -5.15 -9.33
N ASN A 140 25.60 -4.74 -8.10
CA ASN A 140 26.08 -5.62 -7.04
C ASN A 140 25.02 -5.81 -5.95
N VAL A 141 23.88 -6.41 -6.30
CA VAL A 141 22.84 -6.80 -5.33
C VAL A 141 22.73 -8.31 -5.28
N GLY A 142 22.89 -8.88 -4.10
CA GLY A 142 22.58 -10.28 -3.87
C GLY A 142 21.23 -10.45 -3.18
N TYR A 143 20.56 -11.57 -3.45
CA TYR A 143 19.24 -11.90 -2.94
C TYR A 143 19.29 -13.25 -2.25
N TRP A 144 18.84 -13.29 -1.00
CA TRP A 144 18.80 -14.49 -0.18
C TRP A 144 17.43 -14.64 0.47
N THR A 145 16.97 -15.89 0.61
CA THR A 145 15.77 -16.25 1.37
C THR A 145 16.11 -16.76 2.78
N GLU A 146 17.40 -16.76 3.14
CA GLU A 146 17.95 -17.17 4.42
C GLU A 146 19.10 -16.22 4.83
N VAL A 147 19.57 -16.30 6.07
CA VAL A 147 20.71 -15.49 6.51
C VAL A 147 22.01 -16.14 6.00
N PRO A 148 22.76 -15.52 5.06
CA PRO A 148 23.98 -16.10 4.55
C PRO A 148 25.07 -16.17 5.63
N GLU A 149 26.05 -17.05 5.42
CA GLU A 149 27.21 -17.16 6.31
C GLU A 149 28.03 -15.87 6.36
N VAL A 150 28.07 -15.11 5.27
CA VAL A 150 28.83 -13.85 5.18
C VAL A 150 27.89 -12.65 5.07
N LEU A 151 27.95 -11.77 6.06
CA LEU A 151 27.25 -10.47 6.11
C LEU A 151 28.29 -9.35 6.03
N ALA A 152 28.76 -9.07 4.81
CA ALA A 152 29.87 -8.14 4.56
C ALA A 152 29.46 -6.88 3.80
N ALA A 153 28.25 -6.83 3.25
CA ALA A 153 27.81 -5.68 2.49
C ALA A 153 27.67 -4.43 3.37
N PRO A 154 28.08 -3.25 2.87
CA PRO A 154 27.88 -1.99 3.58
C PRO A 154 26.39 -1.68 3.84
N VAL A 155 25.49 -2.27 3.04
CA VAL A 155 24.04 -2.15 3.19
C VAL A 155 23.40 -3.54 3.17
N ILE A 156 22.57 -3.81 4.17
CA ILE A 156 21.81 -5.03 4.31
C ILE A 156 20.33 -4.67 4.46
N ILE A 157 19.50 -5.12 3.52
CA ILE A 157 18.04 -5.00 3.55
C ILE A 157 17.52 -6.35 4.02
N ALA A 158 16.74 -6.41 5.09
CA ALA A 158 16.30 -7.70 5.63
C ALA A 158 14.85 -7.67 6.07
N SER A 159 14.13 -8.78 5.93
CA SER A 159 12.81 -8.92 6.56
C SER A 159 12.93 -8.83 8.09
N ASP A 160 11.86 -8.35 8.71
CA ASP A 160 11.71 -8.20 10.16
C ASP A 160 12.07 -9.47 10.95
N ARG A 161 11.70 -10.67 10.45
CA ARG A 161 12.00 -11.95 11.10
C ARG A 161 13.49 -12.20 11.35
N TYR A 162 14.38 -11.54 10.61
CA TYR A 162 15.83 -11.70 10.77
C TYR A 162 16.45 -10.74 11.78
N GLU A 163 15.70 -9.77 12.32
CA GLU A 163 16.18 -8.81 13.31
C GLU A 163 16.94 -9.47 14.48
N PRO A 164 16.44 -10.54 15.15
CA PRO A 164 17.15 -11.10 16.29
C PRO A 164 18.51 -11.69 15.94
N VAL A 165 18.65 -12.25 14.73
CA VAL A 165 19.92 -12.83 14.25
C VAL A 165 20.86 -11.73 13.79
N LEU A 166 20.36 -10.73 13.06
CA LEU A 166 21.16 -9.62 12.55
C LEU A 166 21.67 -8.72 13.67
N ALA A 167 20.84 -8.41 14.69
CA ALA A 167 21.27 -7.63 15.85
C ALA A 167 22.47 -8.28 16.56
N ARG A 168 22.49 -9.62 16.68
CA ARG A 168 23.62 -10.36 17.26
C ARG A 168 24.85 -10.39 16.36
N ARG A 169 24.67 -10.63 15.05
CA ARG A 169 25.78 -10.86 14.11
C ARG A 169 26.44 -9.57 13.59
N LEU A 170 25.65 -8.52 13.38
CA LEU A 170 26.14 -7.23 12.89
C LEU A 170 26.75 -6.38 14.02
N GLY A 171 26.30 -6.62 15.25
CA GLY A 171 26.86 -6.02 16.46
C GLY A 171 26.94 -4.49 16.38
N THR A 172 28.07 -3.93 16.83
CA THR A 172 28.28 -2.48 16.88
C THR A 172 28.73 -1.87 15.57
N ARG A 173 28.99 -2.66 14.52
CA ARG A 173 29.53 -2.19 13.23
C ARG A 173 28.46 -1.60 12.31
N TYR A 174 27.21 -2.00 12.51
CA TYR A 174 26.06 -1.54 11.74
C TYR A 174 25.08 -0.76 12.63
N GLN A 175 24.23 0.01 11.98
CA GLN A 175 23.11 0.73 12.57
C GLN A 175 21.86 0.39 11.76
N MET A 176 20.77 0.02 12.44
CA MET A 176 19.46 -0.04 11.80
C MET A 176 18.96 1.39 11.60
N THR A 177 18.66 1.76 10.35
CA THR A 177 18.37 3.15 9.94
C THR A 177 16.89 3.39 9.63
N GLY A 178 16.08 2.34 9.57
CA GLY A 178 14.64 2.46 9.34
C GLY A 178 13.97 1.15 8.94
N TYR A 179 12.64 1.18 9.01
CA TYR A 179 11.72 0.17 8.48
C TYR A 179 11.03 0.71 7.24
N TYR A 180 10.84 -0.17 6.26
CA TYR A 180 10.22 0.13 4.97
C TYR A 180 9.23 -0.97 4.61
N GLY A 181 7.97 -0.64 4.41
CA GLY A 181 6.90 -1.53 3.97
C GLY A 181 7.05 -1.93 2.50
N LEU A 182 6.91 -3.22 2.22
CA LEU A 182 6.77 -3.76 0.86
C LEU A 182 5.29 -3.79 0.45
N ARG A 183 4.45 -4.33 1.34
CA ARG A 183 3.00 -4.50 1.20
C ARG A 183 2.38 -4.54 2.60
N PRO A 184 1.03 -4.57 2.75
CA PRO A 184 0.42 -4.69 4.08
C PRO A 184 1.07 -5.83 4.87
N GLU A 185 1.51 -5.50 6.09
CA GLU A 185 2.12 -6.43 7.06
C GLU A 185 3.48 -7.04 6.66
N VAL A 186 4.12 -6.57 5.58
CA VAL A 186 5.45 -7.05 5.16
C VAL A 186 6.43 -5.90 5.15
N PHE A 187 7.40 -5.94 6.06
CA PHE A 187 8.38 -4.88 6.27
C PHE A 187 9.81 -5.38 6.08
N PHE A 188 10.65 -4.46 5.62
CA PHE A 188 12.09 -4.62 5.55
C PHE A 188 12.79 -3.57 6.40
N GLN A 189 13.77 -4.00 7.16
CA GLN A 189 14.70 -3.16 7.89
C GLN A 189 15.95 -2.92 7.04
N VAL A 190 16.50 -1.71 7.14
CA VAL A 190 17.77 -1.36 6.49
C VAL A 190 18.85 -1.22 7.55
N TRP A 191 19.90 -2.03 7.42
CA TRP A 191 21.10 -1.99 8.23
C TRP A 191 22.24 -1.41 7.41
N VAL A 192 22.87 -0.36 7.93
CA VAL A 192 23.95 0.36 7.26
C VAL A 192 25.20 0.31 8.11
N ARG A 193 26.34 0.05 7.49
CA ARG A 193 27.64 0.12 8.16
C ARG A 193 27.89 1.55 8.65
N LYS A 194 28.35 1.71 9.90
CA LYS A 194 28.38 3.03 10.57
C LYS A 194 29.26 4.07 9.87
N ASP A 195 30.34 3.66 9.23
CA ASP A 195 31.21 4.54 8.42
C ASP A 195 30.45 5.11 7.21
N LEU A 196 29.71 4.26 6.49
CA LEU A 196 28.87 4.70 5.37
C LEU A 196 27.71 5.58 5.86
N TRP A 197 27.08 5.21 6.98
CA TRP A 197 26.02 6.03 7.57
C TRP A 197 26.50 7.43 7.95
N ALA A 198 27.69 7.54 8.55
CA ALA A 198 28.30 8.82 8.88
C ALA A 198 28.64 9.65 7.63
N ALA A 199 29.13 9.02 6.55
CA ALA A 199 29.36 9.69 5.27
C ALA A 199 28.04 10.23 4.66
N PHE A 200 27.00 9.41 4.68
CA PHE A 200 25.67 9.78 4.20
C PHE A 200 25.03 10.94 4.98
N LEU A 201 25.18 10.98 6.32
CA LEU A 201 24.64 12.10 7.10
C LEU A 201 25.31 13.43 6.77
N LYS A 202 26.60 13.42 6.41
CA LYS A 202 27.32 14.65 6.00
C LYS A 202 26.79 15.25 4.70
N THR A 203 26.22 14.44 3.79
CA THR A 203 25.66 14.95 2.53
C THR A 203 24.27 15.59 2.71
N ARG A 204 23.61 15.37 3.87
CA ARG A 204 22.29 15.94 4.18
C ARG A 204 22.29 17.05 5.24
N GLY A 205 23.41 17.23 5.94
CA GLY A 205 23.57 18.23 7.00
C GLY A 205 24.28 19.52 6.57
N GLY A 206 24.33 19.80 5.27
CA GLY A 206 24.94 21.00 4.68
C GLY A 206 23.93 21.83 3.89
#